data_AF-A0A373GKN5-F1
#
_entry.id   AF-A0A373GKN5-F1
#
_cell.length_a   1.000
_cell.length_b   1.000
_cell.length_c   1.000
_cell.angle_alpha   90.00
_cell.angle_beta   90.00
_cell.angle_gamma   90.00
#
_symmetry.space_group_name_H-M   'P 1'
#
loop_
_entity.id
_entity.type
_entity.pdbx_description
1 polymer ?
#
loop_
_entity_poly.entity_id
_entity_poly.type
_entity_poly.pdbx_seq_one_letter_code
_entity_poly.pdbx_strand_id
1 'polypeptide(L)' 'MSVTCIQDIYHCDTCKSALDEHGRNCRHGMLFPLLLLMGNFKKCMNYEFDAEKVELQLLRKENERTEHTGE' A
#
# COMPACT_ATOMS: atom_id res chain seq x y z
N MET A 1 15.27 8.26 -8.07
CA MET A 1 13.91 8.35 -8.64
C MET A 1 13.03 7.38 -7.87
N SER A 2 12.06 7.85 -7.07
CA SER A 2 11.09 6.96 -6.44
C SER A 2 10.12 6.49 -7.53
N VAL A 3 10.20 5.22 -7.90
CA VAL A 3 9.19 4.61 -8.78
C VAL A 3 7.92 4.49 -7.94
N THR A 4 6.91 5.32 -8.23
CA THR A 4 5.60 5.21 -7.57
C THR A 4 4.85 4.05 -8.21
N CYS A 5 4.56 3.00 -7.44
CA CYS A 5 3.77 1.89 -7.94
C CYS A 5 2.29 2.29 -8.00
N ILE A 6 1.51 1.57 -8.79
CA ILE A 6 0.05 1.77 -8.85
C ILE A 6 -0.61 1.61 -7.47
N GLN A 7 -0.02 0.79 -6.60
CA GLN A 7 -0.47 0.57 -5.22
C GLN A 7 -0.28 1.83 -4.36
N ASP A 8 0.82 2.56 -4.53
CA ASP A 8 1.08 3.81 -3.81
C ASP A 8 0.08 4.90 -4.19
N ILE A 9 -0.28 4.98 -5.48
CA ILE A 9 -1.28 5.94 -5.99
C ILE A 9 -2.63 5.77 -5.26
N TYR A 10 -2.99 4.53 -4.95
CA TYR A 10 -4.26 4.19 -4.29
C TYR A 10 -4.11 3.83 -2.81
N HIS A 11 -2.95 4.08 -2.21
CA HIS A 11 -2.65 3.76 -0.81
C HIS A 11 -2.95 2.30 -0.42
N CYS A 12 -2.74 1.36 -1.33
CA CYS A 12 -3.14 -0.04 -1.13
C CYS A 12 -2.37 -0.70 0.04
N ASP A 13 -1.17 -0.23 0.37
CA ASP A 13 -0.37 -0.68 1.51
C ASP A 13 -1.09 -0.49 2.85
N THR A 14 -1.89 0.57 2.97
CA THR A 14 -2.71 0.88 4.17
C THR A 14 -4.17 0.43 4.05
N CYS A 15 -4.52 -0.24 2.94
CA CYS A 15 -5.88 -0.65 2.66
C CYS A 15 -6.16 -2.06 3.20
N LYS A 16 -7.28 -2.23 3.91
CA LYS A 16 -7.78 -3.51 4.41
C LYS A 16 -8.10 -4.51 3.30
N SER A 17 -8.42 -4.00 2.12
CA SER A 17 -8.71 -4.84 0.96
C SER A 17 -7.47 -5.47 0.35
N ALA A 18 -6.27 -4.95 0.60
CA ALA A 18 -5.05 -5.59 0.15
C ALA A 18 -4.65 -6.71 1.12
N LEU A 19 -4.30 -7.88 0.59
CA LEU A 19 -3.89 -9.03 1.39
C LEU A 19 -2.45 -8.93 1.87
N ASP A 20 -1.56 -8.34 1.07
CA ASP A 20 -0.15 -8.17 1.44
C ASP A 20 0.11 -6.84 2.15
N GLU A 21 1.14 -6.80 3.00
CA GLU A 21 1.70 -5.57 3.59
C GLU A 21 2.17 -4.53 2.56
N HIS A 22 2.50 -4.99 1.34
CA HIS A 22 2.91 -4.16 0.20
C HIS A 22 1.72 -3.65 -0.64
N GLY A 23 0.49 -3.87 -0.19
CA GLY A 23 -0.71 -3.45 -0.93
C GLY A 23 -1.02 -4.31 -2.16
N ARG A 24 -0.40 -5.48 -2.31
CA ARG A 24 -0.66 -6.44 -3.39
C ARG A 24 -1.91 -7.27 -3.08
N ASN A 25 -2.42 -7.94 -4.11
CA ASN A 25 -3.56 -8.86 -4.02
C ASN A 25 -4.81 -8.20 -3.39
N CYS A 26 -5.40 -7.24 -4.11
CA CYS A 26 -6.66 -6.63 -3.68
C CYS A 26 -7.80 -7.66 -3.70
N ARG A 27 -8.62 -7.70 -2.64
CA ARG A 27 -9.84 -8.53 -2.53
C ARG A 27 -10.86 -8.23 -3.62
N HIS A 28 -10.84 -7.04 -4.20
CA HIS A 28 -11.66 -6.66 -5.35
C HIS A 28 -11.10 -7.17 -6.69
N GLY A 29 -9.97 -7.89 -6.66
CA GLY A 29 -9.30 -8.49 -7.82
C GLY A 29 -7.90 -7.91 -8.04
N MET A 30 -6.97 -8.74 -8.54
CA MET A 30 -5.59 -8.32 -8.83
C MET A 30 -5.51 -7.19 -9.87
N LEU A 31 -6.43 -7.14 -10.83
CA LEU A 31 -6.48 -6.12 -11.88
C LEU A 31 -7.20 -4.84 -11.43
N PHE A 32 -7.82 -4.82 -10.26
CA PHE A 32 -8.63 -3.71 -9.81
C PHE A 32 -7.88 -2.36 -9.77
N PRO A 33 -6.63 -2.26 -9.25
CA PRO A 33 -5.87 -1.01 -9.31
C PRO A 33 -5.61 -0.52 -10.75
N LEU A 34 -5.36 -1.45 -11.69
CA LEU A 34 -5.17 -1.11 -13.11
C LEU A 34 -6.44 -0.57 -13.74
N LEU A 35 -7.61 -1.14 -13.39
CA LEU A 35 -8.90 -0.64 -13.86
C LEU A 35 -9.18 0.77 -13.33
N LEU A 36 -8.84 1.07 -12.08
CA LEU A 36 -8.95 2.43 -11.54
C LEU A 36 -8.10 3.42 -12.33
N LEU A 37 -6.87 3.04 -12.68
CA LEU A 37 -5.96 3.88 -13.46
C LEU A 37 -6.47 4.10 -14.89
N MET A 38 -6.92 3.04 -15.57
CA MET A 38 -7.54 3.16 -16.90
C MET A 38 -8.81 4.02 -16.87
N GLY A 39 -9.57 3.94 -15.78
CA GLY A 39 -10.75 4.79 -15.54
C GLY A 39 -10.43 6.22 -15.12
N ASN A 40 -9.15 6.62 -15.04
CA ASN A 40 -8.70 7.93 -14.56
C ASN A 40 -9.25 8.29 -13.15
N PHE A 41 -9.50 7.30 -12.30
CA PHE A 41 -9.93 7.56 -10.94
C PHE A 41 -8.73 8.01 -10.10
N LYS A 42 -8.85 9.15 -9.42
CA LYS A 42 -7.79 9.65 -8.54
C LYS A 42 -7.73 8.94 -7.19
N LYS A 43 -8.77 8.17 -6.84
CA LYS A 43 -8.91 7.47 -5.57
C LYS A 43 -9.67 6.16 -5.76
N CYS A 44 -9.34 5.18 -4.93
CA CYS A 44 -10.08 3.93 -4.83
C CYS A 44 -11.38 4.17 -4.05
N MET A 45 -12.53 3.82 -4.63
CA MET A 45 -13.83 3.97 -3.96
C MET A 45 -14.09 2.89 -2.90
N ASN A 46 -13.37 1.77 -2.98
CA ASN A 46 -13.44 0.66 -2.03
C ASN A 46 -12.28 0.69 -1.01
N TYR A 47 -11.63 1.85 -0.87
CA TYR A 47 -10.56 2.01 0.10
C TYR A 47 -11.15 1.98 1.51
N GLU A 48 -10.64 1.07 2.33
CA GLU A 48 -10.95 1.00 3.76
C GLU A 48 -9.63 1.02 4.52
N PHE A 49 -9.49 1.98 5.41
CA PHE A 49 -8.26 2.18 6.17
C PHE A 49 -8.06 1.04 7.17
N ASP A 50 -6.84 0.49 7.20
CA ASP A 50 -6.43 -0.55 8.13
C ASP A 50 -5.35 -0.01 9.06
N ALA A 51 -5.72 0.25 10.32
CA ALA A 51 -4.81 0.80 11.32
C ALA A 51 -3.69 -0.18 11.69
N GLU A 52 -3.96 -1.48 11.70
CA GLU A 52 -3.00 -2.52 12.05
C GLU A 52 -1.87 -2.59 11.01
N LYS A 53 -2.22 -2.51 9.72
CA LYS A 53 -1.24 -2.40 8.62
C LYS A 53 -0.36 -1.16 8.71
N VAL A 54 -0.91 -0.03 9.13
CA VAL A 54 -0.14 1.20 9.29
C VAL A 54 0.84 1.09 10.44
N GLU A 55 0.42 0.51 11.57
CA GLU A 55 1.30 0.27 12.71
C GLU A 55 2.46 -0.66 12.33
N LEU A 56 2.19 -1.75 11.62
CA LEU A 56 3.20 -2.65 11.07
C LEU A 56 4.20 -1.94 10.13
N GLN A 57 3.70 -1.07 9.25
CA GLN A 57 4.54 -0.25 8.36
C GLN A 57 5.44 0.72 9.13
N LEU A 58 4.93 1.32 10.22
CA LEU A 58 5.71 2.21 11.08
C LEU A 58 6.80 1.45 11.85
N LEU A 59 6.46 0.31 12.45
CA LEU A 59 7.40 -0.56 13.14
C LEU A 59 8.52 -1.04 12.21
N ARG A 60 8.20 -1.41 10.97
CA ARG A 60 9.20 -1.85 9.99
C ARG A 60 10.15 -0.72 9.62
N LYS A 61 9.64 0.49 9.38
CA LYS A 61 10.47 1.68 9.12
C LYS A 61 11.37 2.04 10.31
N GLU A 62 10.90 1.82 11.53
CA GLU A 62 11.72 2.01 12.74
C GLU A 62 12.84 0.98 12.83
N ASN A 63 12.53 -0.30 12.58
CA ASN A 63 13.55 -1.35 12.53
C ASN A 63 14.59 -1.07 11.43
N GLU A 64 14.16 -0.75 10.20
CA GLU A 64 15.07 -0.39 9.10
C GLU A 64 15.99 0.78 9.47
N ARG A 65 15.47 1.79 10.18
CA ARG A 65 16.29 2.93 10.67
C ARG A 65 17.32 2.49 11.71
N THR A 66 16.95 1.58 12.59
CA THR A 66 17.80 1.12 13.69
C THR A 66 18.95 0.27 13.16
N GLU A 67 18.67 -0.62 12.22
CA GLU A 67 19.69 -1.43 11.53
C GLU A 67 20.69 -0.55 10.76
N HIS A 68 20.23 0.51 10.09
CA HIS A 68 21.08 1.44 9.34
C HIS A 68 21.94 2.39 10.20
N THR A 69 21.69 2.48 11.52
CA THR A 69 22.49 3.32 12.44
C THR A 69 23.56 2.49 13.17
N GLY A 70 23.61 1.17 12.93
CA GLY A 70 24.54 0.23 13.57
C GLY A 70 25.83 -0.08 12.80
N GLU A 71 26.04 0.52 11.61
CA GLU A 71 27.28 0.41 10.82
C GLU A 71 28.19 1.64 10.95
#